data_AF-A0A3A3IRI4-F1
#
_entry.id   AF-A0A3A3IRI4-F1
#
_cell.length_a   1.000
_cell.length_b   1.000
_cell.length_c   1.000
_cell.angle_alpha   90.00
_cell.angle_beta   90.00
_cell.angle_gamma   90.00
#
_symmetry.space_group_name_H-M   'P 1'
#
loop_
_entity.id
_entity.type
_entity.pdbx_description
1 polymer ?
#
loop_
_entity_poly.entity_id
_entity_poly.type
_entity_poly.pdbx_seq_one_letter_code
_entity_poly.pdbx_strand_id
1 'polypeptide(L)'
;MKEEVIRLLQKNKVDGGWRKKTIAFKFIKDDLLLFVEKNGWPSAEDKDELNKSSVDKYANMQRLVMDWSRNDQGVKSAFDSVIQRKPKK
;
A
#
# COMPACT_ATOMS: atom_id res chain seq x y z
N MET A 1 5.26 -2.53 -8.55
CA MET A 1 4.21 -2.30 -7.51
C MET A 1 4.76 -1.68 -6.22
N LYS A 2 5.81 -2.23 -5.58
CA LYS A 2 6.39 -1.65 -4.35
C LYS A 2 6.80 -0.18 -4.49
N GLU A 3 7.46 0.16 -5.60
CA GLU A 3 7.85 1.53 -5.91
C GLU A 3 6.64 2.47 -6.03
N GLU A 4 5.54 2.01 -6.62
CA GLU A 4 4.30 2.80 -6.71
C GLU A 4 3.68 3.04 -5.33
N VAL A 5 3.73 2.05 -4.42
CA VAL A 5 3.32 2.26 -3.02
C VAL A 5 4.15 3.38 -2.39
N ILE A 6 5.47 3.36 -2.56
CA ILE A 6 6.38 4.39 -2.02
C ILE A 6 6.03 5.76 -2.63
N ARG A 7 5.88 5.83 -3.95
CA ARG A 7 5.53 7.05 -4.69
C ARG A 7 4.19 7.63 -4.21
N LEU A 8 3.16 6.81 -4.07
CA LEU A 8 1.82 7.25 -3.63
C LEU A 8 1.83 7.73 -2.18
N LEU A 9 2.59 7.08 -1.30
CA LEU A 9 2.75 7.54 0.09
C LEU A 9 3.44 8.90 0.16
N GLN A 10 4.50 9.11 -0.62
CA GLN A 10 5.24 10.37 -0.66
C GLN A 10 4.43 11.50 -1.30
N LYS A 11 3.74 11.22 -2.42
CA LYS A 11 2.88 12.19 -3.12
C LYS A 11 1.73 12.69 -2.25
N ASN A 12 1.09 11.78 -1.52
CA ASN A 12 -0.09 12.09 -0.71
C ASN A 12 0.25 12.43 0.75
N LYS A 13 1.51 12.76 1.05
CA LYS A 13 1.94 13.05 2.42
C LYS A 13 1.13 14.20 3.00
N VAL A 14 0.21 13.86 3.91
CA VAL A 14 -0.62 14.84 4.63
C VAL A 14 0.24 15.55 5.66
N ASP A 15 0.05 16.86 5.81
CA ASP A 15 0.74 17.64 6.83
C ASP A 15 0.37 17.13 8.24
N GLY A 16 1.40 16.87 9.06
CA GLY A 16 1.26 16.15 10.33
C GLY A 16 1.20 14.62 10.24
N GLY A 17 1.07 14.02 9.05
CA GLY A 17 1.13 12.57 8.82
C GLY A 17 -0.12 11.77 9.21
N TRP A 18 -0.18 10.50 8.81
CA TRP A 18 -1.30 9.61 9.15
C TRP A 18 -1.11 8.92 10.50
N ARG A 19 -2.22 8.72 11.23
CA ARG A 19 -2.20 8.04 12.54
C ARG A 19 -1.89 6.54 12.48
N LYS A 20 -2.24 5.86 11.38
CA LYS A 20 -2.08 4.40 11.21
C LYS A 20 -1.75 4.04 9.76
N LYS A 21 -0.93 3.00 9.56
CA LYS A 21 -0.60 2.45 8.23
C LYS A 21 -1.83 2.05 7.42
N THR A 22 -2.86 1.52 8.07
CA THR A 22 -4.13 1.15 7.41
C THR A 22 -4.90 2.35 6.87
N ILE A 23 -4.80 3.52 7.50
CA ILE A 23 -5.43 4.75 7.00
C ILE A 23 -4.67 5.25 5.79
N ALA A 24 -3.33 5.30 5.87
CA ALA A 24 -2.48 5.67 4.75
C ALA A 24 -2.71 4.74 3.53
N PHE A 25 -2.79 3.42 3.77
CA PHE A 25 -3.14 2.46 2.72
C PHE A 25 -4.52 2.73 2.12
N LYS A 26 -5.55 2.94 2.95
CA LYS A 26 -6.90 3.25 2.45
C LYS A 26 -6.94 4.48 1.56
N PHE A 27 -6.05 5.44 1.80
CA PHE A 27 -5.96 6.67 1.02
C PHE A 27 -5.33 6.44 -0.35
N ILE A 28 -4.35 5.54 -0.45
CA ILE A 28 -3.65 5.24 -1.72
C ILE A 28 -4.23 4.03 -2.47
N LYS A 29 -5.20 3.31 -1.88
CA LYS A 29 -5.68 2.02 -2.39
C LYS A 29 -6.27 2.11 -3.80
N ASP A 30 -7.02 3.16 -4.09
CA ASP A 30 -7.76 3.27 -5.35
C ASP A 30 -6.78 3.58 -6.50
N ASP A 31 -5.83 4.47 -6.27
CA ASP A 31 -4.71 4.73 -7.20
C ASP A 31 -3.86 3.48 -7.41
N LEU A 32 -3.59 2.73 -6.35
CA LEU A 32 -2.78 1.51 -6.42
C LEU A 32 -3.53 0.40 -7.18
N LEU A 33 -4.85 0.28 -7.02
CA LEU A 33 -5.67 -0.66 -7.78
C LEU A 33 -5.66 -0.33 -9.26
N LEU A 34 -5.85 0.95 -9.62
CA LEU A 34 -5.76 1.41 -11.01
C LEU A 34 -4.37 1.15 -11.62
N PHE A 35 -3.30 1.34 -10.84
CA PHE A 35 -1.95 0.99 -11.28
C PHE A 35 -1.84 -0.50 -11.61
N VAL A 36 -2.36 -1.36 -10.73
CA VAL A 36 -2.28 -2.81 -10.90
C VAL A 36 -3.18 -3.32 -12.03
N GLU A 37 -4.35 -2.74 -12.24
CA GLU A 37 -5.20 -3.06 -13.39
C GLU A 37 -4.52 -2.74 -14.73
N LYS A 38 -3.72 -1.66 -14.77
CA LYS A 38 -2.99 -1.24 -15.98
C LYS A 38 -1.69 -2.01 -16.22
N ASN A 39 -0.96 -2.36 -15.15
CA ASN A 39 0.39 -2.92 -15.23
C ASN A 39 0.47 -4.40 -14.86
N GLY A 40 -0.65 -5.00 -14.43
CA GLY A 40 -0.73 -6.37 -13.95
C GLY A 40 -0.47 -6.50 -12.44
N TRP A 41 -1.05 -7.54 -11.85
CA TRP A 41 -0.77 -7.93 -10.46
C TRP A 41 0.66 -8.47 -10.36
N PRO A 42 1.44 -8.13 -9.31
CA PRO A 42 2.75 -8.72 -9.12
C PRO A 42 2.68 -10.24 -8.91
N SER A 43 1.52 -10.74 -8.47
CA SER A 43 1.17 -12.15 -8.31
C SER A 43 0.60 -12.78 -9.60
N ALA A 44 0.71 -12.13 -10.77
CA ALA A 44 0.09 -12.56 -12.03
C ALA A 44 0.53 -13.93 -12.58
N GLU A 45 1.40 -14.68 -11.89
CA GLU A 45 1.53 -16.12 -12.12
C GLU A 45 0.25 -16.88 -11.71
N ASP A 46 -0.52 -16.36 -10.74
CA ASP A 46 -1.84 -16.87 -10.39
C ASP A 46 -2.90 -16.23 -11.28
N LYS A 47 -3.26 -16.93 -12.38
CA LYS A 47 -4.43 -16.61 -13.22
C LYS A 47 -5.73 -16.43 -12.40
N ASP A 48 -5.78 -16.98 -11.18
CA ASP A 48 -6.89 -16.84 -10.25
C ASP A 48 -7.07 -15.40 -9.72
N GLU A 49 -6.03 -14.57 -9.68
CA GLU A 49 -6.20 -13.17 -9.22
C GLU A 49 -7.05 -12.35 -10.17
N LEU A 50 -7.10 -12.68 -11.47
CA LEU A 50 -7.95 -11.98 -12.44
C LEU A 50 -9.44 -12.27 -12.19
N ASN A 51 -9.76 -13.49 -11.78
CA ASN A 51 -11.14 -13.98 -11.55
C ASN A 51 -11.69 -13.67 -10.16
N LYS A 52 -10.84 -13.22 -9.22
CA LYS A 52 -11.27 -12.84 -7.86
C LYS A 52 -12.18 -11.61 -7.87
N SER A 53 -13.12 -11.58 -6.92
CA SER A 53 -13.96 -10.42 -6.69
C SER A 53 -13.13 -9.19 -6.32
N SER A 54 -13.65 -7.98 -6.55
CA SER A 54 -12.97 -6.73 -6.18
C SER A 54 -12.67 -6.65 -4.67
N VAL A 55 -13.51 -7.29 -3.83
CA VAL A 55 -13.32 -7.37 -2.38
C VAL A 55 -12.12 -8.24 -2.02
N ASP A 56 -11.95 -9.38 -2.70
CA ASP A 56 -10.82 -10.29 -2.47
C ASP A 56 -9.51 -9.70 -2.97
N LYS A 57 -9.54 -9.05 -4.14
CA LYS A 57 -8.40 -8.28 -4.68
C LYS A 57 -7.95 -7.22 -3.69
N TYR A 58 -8.90 -6.49 -3.09
CA TYR A 58 -8.62 -5.51 -2.05
C TYR A 58 -7.98 -6.13 -0.81
N ALA A 59 -8.53 -7.23 -0.30
CA ALA A 59 -8.01 -7.90 0.90
C ALA A 59 -6.58 -8.42 0.67
N ASN A 60 -6.31 -9.01 -0.50
CA ASN A 60 -4.97 -9.47 -0.88
C ASN A 60 -3.99 -8.32 -1.01
N MET A 61 -4.38 -7.23 -1.70
CA MET A 61 -3.54 -6.04 -1.83
C MET A 61 -3.21 -5.45 -0.45
N GLN A 62 -4.21 -5.33 0.44
CA GLN A 62 -3.98 -4.85 1.79
C GLN A 62 -3.00 -5.75 2.54
N ARG A 63 -3.19 -7.07 2.48
CA ARG A 63 -2.27 -8.03 3.13
C ARG A 63 -0.86 -7.90 2.60
N LEU A 64 -0.68 -7.79 1.28
CA LEU A 64 0.61 -7.66 0.61
C LEU A 64 1.34 -6.37 1.01
N VAL A 65 0.65 -5.23 0.95
CA VAL A 65 1.24 -3.94 1.33
C VAL A 65 1.56 -3.89 2.82
N MET A 66 0.71 -4.44 3.68
CA MET A 66 1.00 -4.53 5.11
C MET A 66 2.19 -5.43 5.38
N ASP A 67 2.35 -6.52 4.63
CA ASP A 67 3.52 -7.39 4.72
C ASP A 67 4.81 -6.65 4.35
N TRP A 68 4.83 -5.98 3.21
CA TRP A 68 5.96 -5.14 2.79
C TRP A 68 6.26 -4.03 3.79
N SER A 69 5.24 -3.43 4.41
CA SER A 69 5.43 -2.41 5.44
C SER A 69 6.20 -2.91 6.68
N ARG A 70 6.36 -4.23 6.83
CA ARG A 70 7.13 -4.89 7.91
C ARG A 70 8.47 -5.41 7.42
N ASN A 71 8.48 -6.04 6.24
CA ASN A 71 9.61 -6.84 5.75
C ASN A 71 10.46 -6.12 4.69
N ASP A 72 9.89 -5.19 3.93
CA ASP A 72 10.58 -4.46 2.88
C ASP A 72 11.10 -3.12 3.42
N GLN A 73 12.42 -2.91 3.37
CA GLN A 73 13.04 -1.73 3.97
C GLN A 73 12.60 -0.42 3.31
N GLY A 74 12.38 -0.43 1.99
CA GLY A 74 11.93 0.76 1.25
C GLY A 74 10.49 1.13 1.60
N VAL A 75 9.58 0.16 1.53
CA VAL A 75 8.17 0.38 1.86
C VAL A 75 8.01 0.73 3.35
N LYS A 76 8.74 0.07 4.24
CA LYS A 76 8.76 0.40 5.68
C LYS A 76 9.18 1.84 5.92
N SER A 77 10.28 2.28 5.31
CA SER A 77 10.78 3.65 5.45
C SER A 77 9.80 4.68 4.90
N ALA A 78 9.15 4.38 3.77
CA ALA A 78 8.11 5.23 3.20
C ALA A 78 6.94 5.40 4.18
N PHE A 79 6.40 4.31 4.73
CA PHE A 79 5.37 4.39 5.77
C PHE A 79 5.85 5.16 7.00
N ASP A 80 7.06 4.90 7.48
CA ASP A 80 7.59 5.59 8.65
C ASP A 80 7.74 7.10 8.44
N SER A 81 8.01 7.54 7.22
CA SER A 81 8.14 8.96 6.86
C SER A 81 6.80 9.72 6.80
N VAL A 82 5.69 8.99 6.68
CA VAL A 82 4.35 9.57 6.51
C VAL A 82 3.42 9.26 7.68
N ILE A 83 3.82 8.38 8.59
CA ILE A 83 3.07 8.08 9.81
C ILE A 83 3.46 9.04 10.91
N GLN A 84 2.46 9.69 11.51
CA GLN A 84 2.64 10.46 12.72
C GLN A 84 2.87 9.52 13.89
N ARG A 85 4.14 9.35 14.28
CA ARG A 85 4.46 8.67 15.53
C ARG A 85 4.15 9.64 16.67
N LYS A 86 3.24 9.26 17.57
CA LYS A 86 3.11 9.97 18.84
C LYS A 86 4.49 9.97 19.52
N PRO A 87 4.96 11.09 20.06
CA PRO A 87 6.17 11.08 20.88
C PRO A 87 5.97 10.04 22.00
N LYS A 88 6.95 9.16 22.19
CA LYS A 88 6.97 8.28 23.37
C LYS A 88 7.09 9.22 24.58
N LYS A 89 6.02 9.32 25.36
CA LYS A 89 6.07 9.86 26.73
C LYS A 89 6.82 8.88 27.61
#